data_AF-A0A2S9GW50-F1
#
_entry.id   AF-A0A2S9GW50-F1
#
_cell.length_a   1.000
_cell.length_b   1.000
_cell.length_c   1.000
_cell.angle_alpha   90.00
_cell.angle_beta   90.00
_cell.angle_gamma   90.00
#
_symmetry.space_group_name_H-M   'P 1'
#
loop_
_entity.id
_entity.type
_entity.pdbx_description
1 polymer ?
#
loop_
_entity_poly.entity_id
_entity_poly.type
_entity_poly.pdbx_seq_one_letter_code
_entity_poly.pdbx_strand_id
1 'polypeptide(L)'
;MTTSTSAPNIGTILSVRGSVVDIRFENRLPPINTLLHVNAQVQIAVEVWAQLDAYSVRGIALTPTQGLARGMPVTDTGGPLTTPVGKGTLSRMFDVFGNAIDRGPVLSDVSWRSVHRSPPPLAQRSTQSEIFETGIKVIDVLVPLERGGKAGLFGGAGVGKTVLLTEMIHNVVGHHDGVSIFCGIGERCREGEELYHDMKDAGVLPNMVMVFGQMNEPPGSRFRAGHVALTMAEYFRDDEHRDVLLLIDNVFRFIQAGSEVSGLMGQMPSRLGYQPTMATELAGLEERIANTATGAITSIQAVYVPADDFTDPAAVHIFSHLSASIVLSRDRASEGLFPAIDPLQSNSKMATPGIIGDRHYRLAQEIRHTLAQYSELKDIISMLGLEQLSQDDRNVVARARRLERFLTQPFFTTEQFSGVSGKTVSLKDALDGCERILNDEFKDVPESALYMIGAIDEVKMAAKPTVEVKPIAKLTPEPEMVHAS
;
A
#
# COMPACT_ATOMS: atom_id res chain seq x y z
N MET A 1 10.84 40.72 -12.39
CA MET A 1 11.83 41.01 -11.33
C MET A 1 13.18 40.52 -11.83
N THR A 2 14.18 41.38 -11.73
CA THR A 2 15.53 41.27 -12.29
C THR A 2 16.27 40.02 -11.81
N THR A 3 16.51 39.06 -12.70
CA THR A 3 17.44 37.94 -12.49
C THR A 3 18.86 38.45 -12.56
N SER A 4 19.42 38.86 -11.42
CA SER A 4 20.87 39.01 -11.27
C SER A 4 21.49 37.63 -11.38
N THR A 5 22.09 37.30 -12.52
CA THR A 5 22.96 36.13 -12.68
C THR A 5 24.20 36.34 -11.82
N SER A 6 24.13 35.93 -10.55
CA SER A 6 25.29 35.78 -9.69
C SER A 6 26.23 34.75 -10.31
N ALA A 7 27.54 35.02 -10.29
CA ALA A 7 28.55 34.07 -10.77
C ALA A 7 28.33 32.67 -10.16
N PRO A 8 28.56 31.58 -10.92
CA PRO A 8 28.36 30.22 -10.43
C PRO A 8 29.25 29.99 -9.20
N ASN A 9 28.64 29.50 -8.11
CA ASN A 9 29.38 29.15 -6.90
C ASN A 9 30.06 27.80 -7.11
N ILE A 10 31.38 27.84 -7.34
CA ILE A 10 32.17 26.66 -7.71
C ILE A 10 32.99 26.22 -6.49
N GLY A 11 32.88 24.93 -6.17
CA GLY A 11 33.70 24.24 -5.18
C GLY A 11 34.70 23.29 -5.83
N THR A 12 35.55 22.68 -5.00
CA THR A 12 36.55 21.68 -5.43
C THR A 12 36.49 20.44 -4.54
N ILE A 13 36.60 19.26 -5.14
CA ILE A 13 36.58 18.00 -4.39
C ILE A 13 37.85 17.86 -3.55
N LEU A 14 37.68 17.72 -2.23
CA LEU A 14 38.76 17.44 -1.28
C LEU A 14 39.03 15.94 -1.14
N SER A 15 37.96 15.15 -0.97
CA SER A 15 38.07 13.70 -0.78
C SER A 15 36.82 12.96 -1.26
N VAL A 16 37.00 11.70 -1.64
CA VAL A 16 35.94 10.78 -2.08
C VAL A 16 36.10 9.48 -1.30
N ARG A 17 35.06 9.07 -0.56
CA ARG A 17 35.04 7.85 0.26
C ARG A 17 33.73 7.10 -0.01
N GLY A 18 33.76 6.16 -0.95
CA GLY A 18 32.54 5.50 -1.43
C GLY A 18 31.59 6.53 -2.04
N SER A 19 30.40 6.68 -1.46
CA SER A 19 29.42 7.71 -1.86
C SER A 19 29.57 9.04 -1.12
N VAL A 20 30.48 9.15 -0.15
CA VAL A 20 30.70 10.40 0.59
C VAL A 20 31.73 11.26 -0.13
N VAL A 21 31.39 12.51 -0.38
CA VAL A 21 32.24 13.46 -1.07
C VAL A 21 32.39 14.71 -0.20
N ASP A 22 33.63 15.04 0.18
CA ASP A 22 33.94 16.28 0.87
C ASP A 22 34.37 17.33 -0.16
N ILE A 23 33.75 18.51 -0.13
CA ILE A 23 33.89 19.56 -1.16
C ILE A 23 34.18 20.90 -0.46
N ARG A 24 35.16 21.64 -0.99
CA ARG A 24 35.53 22.96 -0.50
C ARG A 24 34.98 24.07 -1.39
N PHE A 25 34.34 25.06 -0.80
CA PHE A 25 33.89 26.31 -1.41
C PHE A 25 34.67 27.47 -0.80
N GLU A 26 35.24 28.35 -1.62
CA GLU A 26 36.03 29.49 -1.12
C GLU A 26 35.16 30.69 -0.73
N ASN A 27 34.05 30.89 -1.44
CA ASN A 27 33.25 32.11 -1.32
C ASN A 27 31.98 31.89 -0.50
N ARG A 28 31.12 30.96 -0.92
CA ARG A 28 29.81 30.73 -0.32
C ARG A 28 29.61 29.25 -0.04
N LEU A 29 29.36 28.93 1.23
CA LEU A 29 29.04 27.58 1.65
C LEU A 29 27.58 27.23 1.30
N PRO A 30 27.32 26.19 0.49
CA PRO A 30 25.95 25.80 0.18
C PRO A 30 25.20 25.32 1.43
N PRO A 31 23.88 25.59 1.55
CA PRO A 31 23.08 25.08 2.66
C PRO A 31 22.92 23.56 2.60
N ILE A 32 22.53 22.96 3.73
CA ILE A 32 22.17 21.54 3.80
C ILE A 32 21.00 21.25 2.83
N ASN A 33 21.00 20.05 2.25
CA ASN A 33 20.10 19.55 1.21
C ASN A 33 20.31 20.14 -0.18
N THR A 34 21.28 21.05 -0.38
CA THR A 34 21.58 21.61 -1.71
C THR A 34 22.14 20.53 -2.64
N LEU A 35 21.67 20.50 -3.89
CA LEU A 35 22.19 19.62 -4.92
C LEU A 35 23.42 20.24 -5.58
N LEU A 36 24.48 19.45 -5.72
CA LEU A 36 25.74 19.84 -6.36
C LEU A 36 26.01 18.92 -7.56
N HIS A 37 26.56 19.47 -8.63
CA HIS A 37 26.92 18.71 -9.83
C HIS A 37 28.42 18.71 -10.06
N VAL A 38 28.99 17.52 -10.18
CA VAL A 38 30.38 17.32 -10.59
C VAL A 38 30.41 17.01 -12.08
N ASN A 39 30.99 17.94 -12.85
CA ASN A 39 31.14 17.89 -14.32
C ASN A 39 29.81 17.95 -15.12
N ALA A 40 29.77 18.81 -16.14
CA ALA A 40 28.64 18.98 -17.05
C ALA A 40 28.33 17.76 -17.94
N GLN A 41 29.29 16.84 -18.14
CA GLN A 41 29.13 15.71 -19.07
C GLN A 41 28.64 14.41 -18.41
N VAL A 42 29.08 14.11 -17.18
CA VAL A 42 28.75 12.87 -16.45
C VAL A 42 27.66 13.12 -15.39
N GLN A 43 27.40 14.39 -15.03
CA GLN A 43 26.33 14.85 -14.14
C GLN A 43 26.28 14.06 -12.83
N ILE A 44 27.43 13.88 -12.18
CA ILE A 44 27.45 13.21 -10.87
C ILE A 44 26.81 14.15 -9.85
N ALA A 45 25.68 13.72 -9.30
CA ALA A 45 24.88 14.50 -8.38
C ALA A 45 25.26 14.19 -6.93
N VAL A 46 25.56 15.22 -6.16
CA VAL A 46 25.93 15.13 -4.74
C VAL A 46 25.03 16.05 -3.93
N GLU A 47 24.29 15.52 -2.97
CA GLU A 47 23.47 16.29 -2.06
C GLU A 47 24.27 16.67 -0.80
N VAL A 48 24.24 17.95 -0.41
CA VAL A 48 24.91 18.42 0.81
C VAL A 48 24.21 17.87 2.05
N TRP A 49 24.95 17.12 2.86
CA TRP A 49 24.45 16.53 4.09
C TRP A 49 24.81 17.34 5.34
N ALA A 50 26.06 17.82 5.40
CA ALA A 50 26.56 18.59 6.54
C ALA A 50 27.57 19.65 6.13
N GLN A 51 27.64 20.72 6.90
CA GLN A 51 28.71 21.72 6.84
C GLN A 51 29.78 21.34 7.87
N LEU A 52 30.99 21.04 7.42
CA LEU A 52 32.08 20.57 8.28
C LEU A 52 32.82 21.72 8.96
N ASP A 53 33.03 22.79 8.20
CA ASP A 53 33.67 24.03 8.64
C ASP A 53 33.18 25.20 7.78
N ALA A 54 33.81 26.38 7.89
CA ALA A 54 33.40 27.59 7.16
C ALA A 54 33.52 27.49 5.63
N TYR A 55 34.30 26.53 5.11
CA TYR A 55 34.61 26.38 3.69
C TYR A 55 34.30 24.99 3.14
N SER A 56 34.06 23.99 4.00
CA SER A 56 33.94 22.60 3.57
C SER A 56 32.55 22.03 3.87
N VAL A 57 31.96 21.35 2.89
CA VAL A 57 30.74 20.58 3.04
C VAL A 57 31.02 19.09 2.84
N ARG A 58 30.24 18.26 3.51
CA ARG A 58 30.14 16.83 3.26
C ARG A 58 28.84 16.54 2.55
N GLY A 59 28.91 15.85 1.42
CA GLY A 59 27.76 15.43 0.64
C GLY A 59 27.69 13.93 0.45
N ILE A 60 26.48 13.47 0.11
CA ILE A 60 26.19 12.10 -0.32
C ILE A 60 25.93 12.10 -1.83
N ALA A 61 26.63 11.24 -2.55
CA ALA A 61 26.40 11.05 -3.97
C ALA A 61 25.08 10.28 -4.19
N LEU A 62 24.23 10.85 -5.05
CA LEU A 62 22.97 10.24 -5.49
C LEU A 62 23.19 9.38 -6.76
N THR A 63 24.27 9.62 -7.50
CA THR A 63 24.71 8.80 -8.64
C THR A 63 26.00 8.03 -8.33
N PRO A 64 26.38 7.01 -9.11
CA PRO A 64 27.67 6.33 -8.96
C PRO A 64 28.86 7.32 -9.00
N THR A 65 29.83 7.13 -8.10
CA THR A 65 31.00 8.03 -7.93
C THR A 65 32.21 7.65 -8.77
N GLN A 66 32.06 6.69 -9.69
CA GLN A 66 33.13 6.26 -10.58
C GLN A 66 33.57 7.42 -11.48
N GLY A 67 34.87 7.71 -11.50
CA GLY A 67 35.43 8.83 -12.25
C GLY A 67 35.58 10.14 -11.47
N LEU A 68 35.13 10.21 -10.20
CA LEU A 68 35.44 11.36 -9.34
C LEU A 68 36.93 11.39 -8.97
N ALA A 69 37.53 12.58 -9.08
CA ALA A 69 38.90 12.83 -8.64
C ALA A 69 38.98 14.09 -7.76
N ARG A 70 39.97 14.11 -6.86
CA ARG A 70 40.30 15.29 -6.06
C ARG A 70 40.69 16.45 -6.96
N GLY A 71 40.27 17.65 -6.60
CA GLY A 71 40.49 18.87 -7.38
C GLY A 71 39.50 19.09 -8.53
N MET A 72 38.58 18.16 -8.81
CA MET A 72 37.53 18.39 -9.80
C MET A 72 36.61 19.55 -9.36
N PRO A 73 36.17 20.41 -10.30
CA PRO A 73 35.24 21.48 -10.01
C PRO A 73 33.83 20.93 -9.76
N VAL A 74 33.15 21.49 -8.77
CA VAL A 74 31.77 21.17 -8.39
C VAL A 74 30.94 22.44 -8.49
N THR A 75 29.79 22.36 -9.17
CA THR A 75 28.88 23.51 -9.31
C THR A 75 27.72 23.38 -8.33
N ASP A 76 27.50 24.42 -7.53
CA ASP A 76 26.32 24.59 -6.70
C ASP A 76 25.11 24.98 -7.56
N THR A 77 24.04 24.17 -7.51
CA THR A 77 22.81 24.44 -8.27
C THR A 77 21.97 25.58 -7.66
N GLY A 78 22.28 25.98 -6.43
CA GLY A 78 21.57 27.02 -5.68
C GLY A 78 20.32 26.54 -4.95
N GLY A 79 19.95 25.26 -5.06
CA GLY A 79 18.75 24.72 -4.43
C GLY A 79 18.82 23.22 -4.17
N PRO A 80 17.81 22.66 -3.49
CA PRO A 80 17.76 21.24 -3.20
C PRO A 80 17.39 20.41 -4.44
N LEU A 81 17.42 19.09 -4.28
CA LEU A 81 16.85 18.17 -5.27
C LEU A 81 15.38 18.55 -5.54
N THR A 82 15.02 18.62 -6.82
CA THR A 82 13.65 18.93 -7.26
C THR A 82 13.10 17.82 -8.13
N THR A 83 11.77 17.74 -8.21
CA THR A 83 11.04 16.75 -9.01
C THR A 83 9.89 17.43 -9.78
N PRO A 84 9.53 16.95 -10.98
CA PRO A 84 8.39 17.49 -11.70
C PRO A 84 7.09 17.12 -10.99
N VAL A 85 6.15 18.06 -10.97
CA VAL A 85 4.77 17.86 -10.54
C VAL A 85 3.83 18.49 -11.55
N GLY A 86 2.60 17.99 -11.64
CA GLY A 86 1.61 18.46 -12.60
C GLY A 86 0.84 17.30 -13.20
N LYS A 87 -0.26 17.59 -13.90
CA LYS A 87 -1.04 16.55 -14.61
C LYS A 87 -0.20 15.82 -15.66
N GLY A 88 0.80 16.48 -16.24
CA GLY A 88 1.74 15.88 -17.18
C GLY A 88 2.62 14.76 -16.61
N THR A 89 2.61 14.53 -15.29
CA THR A 89 3.30 13.40 -14.67
C THR A 89 2.48 12.12 -14.62
N LEU A 90 1.16 12.19 -14.88
CA LEU A 90 0.29 11.02 -14.94
C LEU A 90 0.69 10.10 -16.11
N SER A 91 0.55 8.79 -15.90
CA SER A 91 0.98 7.74 -16.83
C SER A 91 2.49 7.66 -17.08
N ARG A 92 3.31 8.31 -16.25
CA ARG A 92 4.77 8.37 -16.43
C ARG A 92 5.54 7.62 -15.35
N MET A 93 6.74 7.17 -15.72
CA MET A 93 7.71 6.58 -14.80
C MET A 93 8.90 7.51 -14.59
N PHE A 94 9.33 7.69 -13.34
CA PHE A 94 10.40 8.62 -12.96
C PHE A 94 11.53 7.95 -12.17
N ASP A 95 12.75 8.44 -12.38
CA ASP A 95 13.87 8.22 -11.46
C ASP A 95 13.81 9.19 -10.27
N VAL A 96 14.77 9.07 -9.35
CA VAL A 96 14.90 9.93 -8.16
C VAL A 96 15.20 11.40 -8.49
N PHE A 97 15.72 11.69 -9.69
CA PHE A 97 15.96 13.05 -10.16
C PHE A 97 14.75 13.66 -10.87
N GLY A 98 13.65 12.91 -10.99
CA GLY A 98 12.46 13.35 -11.71
C GLY A 98 12.59 13.27 -13.22
N ASN A 99 13.60 12.56 -13.75
CA ASN A 99 13.69 12.29 -15.18
C ASN A 99 12.74 11.15 -15.54
N ALA A 100 12.06 11.30 -16.67
CA ALA A 100 11.21 10.23 -17.18
C ALA A 100 12.05 9.06 -17.73
N ILE A 101 11.78 7.84 -17.27
CA ILE A 101 12.51 6.61 -17.65
C ILE A 101 11.69 5.68 -18.56
N ASP A 102 10.48 6.09 -18.92
CA ASP A 102 9.52 5.33 -19.74
C ASP A 102 9.69 5.48 -21.25
N ARG A 103 10.70 6.26 -21.71
CA ARG A 103 10.92 6.61 -23.13
C ARG A 103 9.71 7.31 -23.78
N GLY A 104 8.82 7.87 -22.97
CA GLY A 104 7.71 8.70 -23.43
C GLY A 104 8.18 10.08 -23.92
N PRO A 105 7.25 10.92 -24.41
CA PRO A 105 7.57 12.28 -24.84
C PRO A 105 8.11 13.14 -23.68
N VAL A 106 8.79 14.24 -24.02
CA VAL A 106 9.21 15.24 -23.03
C VAL A 106 7.97 15.74 -22.27
N LEU A 107 8.10 15.92 -20.97
CA LEU A 107 7.02 16.41 -20.12
C LEU A 107 6.62 17.83 -20.56
N SER A 108 5.33 18.04 -20.78
CA SER A 108 4.73 19.36 -20.94
C SER A 108 3.94 19.73 -19.68
N ASP A 109 3.83 21.03 -19.39
CA ASP A 109 2.98 21.57 -18.31
C ASP A 109 3.29 21.02 -16.91
N VAL A 110 4.58 20.81 -16.62
CA VAL A 110 5.07 20.43 -15.29
C VAL A 110 5.79 21.59 -14.60
N SER A 111 5.63 21.68 -13.29
CA SER A 111 6.40 22.57 -12.42
C SER A 111 7.38 21.76 -11.59
N TRP A 112 8.54 22.33 -11.23
CA TRP A 112 9.54 21.63 -10.44
C TRP A 112 9.48 22.07 -8.98
N ARG A 113 9.45 21.11 -8.06
CA ARG A 113 9.32 21.35 -6.61
C ARG A 113 10.42 20.64 -5.83
N SER A 114 10.89 21.29 -4.78
CA SER A 114 11.83 20.69 -3.81
C SER A 114 11.24 19.42 -3.21
N VAL A 115 12.04 18.36 -3.17
CA VAL A 115 11.68 17.11 -2.50
C VAL A 115 11.71 17.22 -0.97
N HIS A 116 12.43 18.23 -0.47
CA HIS A 116 12.51 18.58 0.94
C HIS A 116 11.38 19.56 1.27
N ARG A 117 10.40 19.07 2.02
CA ARG A 117 9.27 19.85 2.55
C ARG A 117 9.02 19.44 4.00
N SER A 118 8.53 20.41 4.77
CA SER A 118 8.03 20.15 6.12
C SER A 118 6.67 19.46 6.06
N PRO A 119 6.33 18.61 7.05
CA PRO A 119 5.00 18.04 7.14
C PRO A 119 3.93 19.13 7.34
N PRO A 120 2.67 18.87 6.97
CA PRO A 120 1.57 19.81 7.19
C PRO A 120 1.47 20.19 8.68
N PRO A 121 1.38 21.50 9.00
CA PRO A 121 1.24 21.97 10.37
C PRO A 121 -0.06 21.46 10.98
N LEU A 122 -0.09 21.31 12.31
CA LEU A 122 -1.25 20.78 13.04
C LEU A 122 -2.57 21.49 12.70
N ALA A 123 -2.54 22.81 12.50
CA ALA A 123 -3.71 23.61 12.16
C ALA A 123 -4.32 23.31 10.77
N GLN A 124 -3.56 22.67 9.88
CA GLN A 124 -4.03 22.28 8.54
C GLN A 124 -4.44 20.80 8.45
N ARG A 125 -4.19 20.01 9.51
CA ARG A 125 -4.57 18.59 9.57
C ARG A 125 -6.06 18.48 9.85
N SER A 126 -6.73 17.56 9.17
CA SER A 126 -8.14 17.25 9.44
C SER A 126 -8.30 16.65 10.85
N THR A 127 -9.38 16.99 11.54
CA THR A 127 -9.76 16.40 12.83
C THR A 127 -10.80 15.28 12.68
N GLN A 128 -11.24 15.00 11.45
CA GLN A 128 -12.23 13.96 11.18
C GLN A 128 -11.53 12.67 10.75
N SER A 129 -11.88 11.58 11.41
CA SER A 129 -11.51 10.23 11.00
C SER A 129 -12.61 9.67 10.11
N GLU A 130 -12.27 9.41 8.85
CA GLU A 130 -13.17 8.83 7.85
C GLU A 130 -12.64 7.47 7.40
N ILE A 131 -13.56 6.54 7.12
CA ILE A 131 -13.20 5.24 6.57
C ILE A 131 -12.94 5.39 5.07
N PHE A 132 -11.88 4.74 4.61
CA PHE A 132 -11.57 4.58 3.21
C PHE A 132 -12.12 3.22 2.75
N GLU A 133 -13.25 3.26 2.03
CA GLU A 133 -13.89 2.06 1.48
C GLU A 133 -13.06 1.52 0.31
N THR A 134 -12.56 0.29 0.44
CA THR A 134 -11.70 -0.34 -0.55
C THR A 134 -12.47 -1.16 -1.59
N GLY A 135 -13.71 -1.54 -1.26
CA GLY A 135 -14.51 -2.47 -2.05
C GLY A 135 -14.08 -3.93 -1.88
N ILE A 136 -13.17 -4.21 -0.95
CA ILE A 136 -12.62 -5.54 -0.65
C ILE A 136 -13.21 -5.99 0.69
N LYS A 137 -14.07 -7.02 0.66
CA LYS A 137 -14.86 -7.48 1.82
C LYS A 137 -14.06 -7.64 3.10
N VAL A 138 -12.95 -8.38 3.05
CA VAL A 138 -12.15 -8.67 4.25
C VAL A 138 -11.49 -7.43 4.84
N ILE A 139 -11.12 -6.46 4.00
CA ILE A 139 -10.51 -5.21 4.46
C ILE A 139 -11.60 -4.32 5.05
N ASP A 140 -12.67 -4.07 4.32
CA ASP A 140 -13.72 -3.15 4.77
C ASP A 140 -14.42 -3.66 6.04
N VAL A 141 -14.61 -4.98 6.18
CA VAL A 141 -15.27 -5.56 7.37
C VAL A 141 -14.32 -5.67 8.56
N LEU A 142 -13.09 -6.19 8.39
CA LEU A 142 -12.22 -6.56 9.52
C LEU A 142 -11.04 -5.61 9.75
N VAL A 143 -10.62 -4.87 8.73
CA VAL A 143 -9.43 -4.01 8.73
C VAL A 143 -9.75 -2.67 8.05
N PRO A 144 -10.77 -1.93 8.50
CA PRO A 144 -11.20 -0.70 7.83
C PRO A 144 -10.03 0.29 7.76
N LEU A 145 -9.77 0.82 6.57
CA LEU A 145 -8.67 1.75 6.35
C LEU A 145 -9.09 3.17 6.68
N GLU A 146 -8.14 3.99 7.12
CA GLU A 146 -8.37 5.41 7.41
C GLU A 146 -8.05 6.25 6.17
N ARG A 147 -8.96 7.15 5.79
CA ARG A 147 -8.72 8.13 4.72
C ARG A 147 -7.62 9.10 5.16
N GLY A 148 -6.52 9.14 4.39
CA GLY A 148 -5.32 9.90 4.76
C GLY A 148 -4.46 9.23 5.82
N GLY A 149 -4.76 7.98 6.17
CA GLY A 149 -4.00 7.15 7.09
C GLY A 149 -2.89 6.35 6.40
N LYS A 150 -2.26 5.49 7.20
CA LYS A 150 -1.10 4.69 6.80
C LYS A 150 -1.38 3.23 7.11
N ALA A 151 -1.41 2.38 6.09
CA ALA A 151 -1.62 0.95 6.23
C ALA A 151 -0.34 0.19 5.90
N GLY A 152 0.04 -0.77 6.75
CA GLY A 152 1.15 -1.68 6.46
C GLY A 152 0.64 -2.96 5.80
N LEU A 153 1.31 -3.39 4.73
CA LEU A 153 1.08 -4.64 4.03
C LEU A 153 2.22 -5.63 4.32
N PHE A 154 1.91 -6.66 5.09
CA PHE A 154 2.83 -7.70 5.53
C PHE A 154 2.61 -8.97 4.72
N GLY A 155 3.68 -9.73 4.45
CA GLY A 155 3.56 -11.01 3.77
C GLY A 155 4.85 -11.45 3.07
N GLY A 156 4.95 -12.74 2.77
CA GLY A 156 6.06 -13.29 2.00
C GLY A 156 5.92 -13.06 0.49
N ALA A 157 6.84 -13.63 -0.29
CA ALA A 157 6.67 -13.75 -1.74
C ALA A 157 5.52 -14.72 -2.07
N GLY A 158 4.79 -14.46 -3.15
CA GLY A 158 3.77 -15.36 -3.69
C GLY A 158 2.41 -15.37 -2.97
N VAL A 159 2.19 -14.53 -1.96
CA VAL A 159 0.91 -14.43 -1.22
C VAL A 159 -0.11 -13.46 -1.86
N GLY A 160 0.20 -12.92 -3.04
CA GLY A 160 -0.71 -12.02 -3.77
C GLY A 160 -0.62 -10.53 -3.39
N LYS A 161 0.53 -10.04 -2.91
CA LYS A 161 0.75 -8.61 -2.61
C LYS A 161 0.46 -7.69 -3.80
N THR A 162 1.14 -7.95 -4.92
CA THR A 162 0.98 -7.15 -6.14
C THR A 162 -0.46 -7.13 -6.61
N VAL A 163 -1.11 -8.30 -6.59
CA VAL A 163 -2.51 -8.48 -6.96
C VAL A 163 -3.45 -7.67 -6.06
N LEU A 164 -3.18 -7.62 -4.75
CA LEU A 164 -3.96 -6.79 -3.83
C LEU A 164 -3.74 -5.29 -4.10
N LEU A 165 -2.50 -4.88 -4.35
CA LEU A 165 -2.15 -3.49 -4.65
C LEU A 165 -2.77 -3.01 -5.98
N THR A 166 -2.69 -3.82 -7.03
CA THR A 166 -3.31 -3.55 -8.34
C THR A 166 -4.83 -3.39 -8.19
N GLU A 167 -5.46 -4.26 -7.42
CA GLU A 167 -6.91 -4.19 -7.18
C GLU A 167 -7.30 -2.93 -6.41
N MET A 168 -6.54 -2.56 -5.38
CA MET A 168 -6.77 -1.32 -4.65
C MET A 168 -6.67 -0.09 -5.56
N ILE A 169 -5.67 -0.04 -6.45
CA ILE A 169 -5.54 1.05 -7.43
C ILE A 169 -6.78 1.09 -8.33
N HIS A 170 -7.20 -0.06 -8.86
CA HIS A 170 -8.37 -0.16 -9.73
C HIS A 170 -9.63 0.37 -9.04
N ASN A 171 -9.89 -0.05 -7.80
CA ASN A 171 -11.09 0.35 -7.06
C ASN A 171 -11.08 1.84 -6.70
N VAL A 172 -9.91 2.41 -6.39
CA VAL A 172 -9.78 3.85 -6.10
C VAL A 172 -10.04 4.70 -7.32
N VAL A 173 -9.51 4.30 -8.48
CA VAL A 173 -9.75 5.00 -9.75
C VAL A 173 -11.22 4.89 -10.20
N GLY A 174 -11.89 3.78 -9.90
CA GLY A 174 -13.29 3.55 -10.27
C GLY A 174 -14.31 4.32 -9.41
N HIS A 175 -14.02 4.56 -8.13
CA HIS A 175 -14.96 5.16 -7.17
C HIS A 175 -14.63 6.60 -6.78
N HIS A 176 -13.36 6.99 -6.87
CA HIS A 176 -12.90 8.33 -6.56
C HIS A 176 -12.21 8.89 -7.79
N ASP A 177 -12.37 10.19 -8.05
CA ASP A 177 -11.50 10.93 -8.98
C ASP A 177 -10.08 11.02 -8.35
N GLY A 178 -9.49 9.91 -7.92
CA GLY A 178 -8.23 9.82 -7.18
C GLY A 178 -7.03 9.57 -8.10
N VAL A 179 -5.84 9.87 -7.60
CA VAL A 179 -4.57 9.56 -8.27
C VAL A 179 -3.83 8.50 -7.48
N SER A 180 -3.24 7.54 -8.17
CA SER A 180 -2.36 6.54 -7.53
C SER A 180 -0.90 6.86 -7.80
N ILE A 181 -0.05 6.76 -6.79
CA ILE A 181 1.40 6.93 -6.94
C ILE A 181 2.09 5.69 -6.39
N PHE A 182 2.85 5.01 -7.23
CA PHE A 182 3.71 3.91 -6.82
C PHE A 182 5.14 4.41 -6.59
N CYS A 183 5.72 4.02 -5.46
CA CYS A 183 7.09 4.31 -5.07
C CYS A 183 7.85 3.01 -4.81
N GLY A 184 8.69 2.62 -5.77
CA GLY A 184 9.59 1.49 -5.67
C GLY A 184 10.92 1.91 -5.02
N ILE A 185 11.03 1.78 -3.69
CA ILE A 185 12.26 2.05 -2.93
C ILE A 185 13.09 0.77 -2.82
N GLY A 186 14.25 0.77 -3.47
CA GLY A 186 15.11 -0.41 -3.54
C GLY A 186 14.41 -1.58 -4.24
N GLU A 187 13.61 -1.29 -5.26
CA GLU A 187 12.85 -2.27 -6.03
C GLU A 187 13.74 -2.99 -7.04
N ARG A 188 13.42 -4.24 -7.37
CA ARG A 188 14.13 -4.97 -8.42
C ARG A 188 13.68 -4.47 -9.78
N CYS A 189 14.61 -4.27 -10.71
CA CYS A 189 14.30 -3.79 -12.07
C CYS A 189 13.30 -4.70 -12.80
N ARG A 190 13.41 -6.02 -12.60
CA ARG A 190 12.47 -7.01 -13.16
C ARG A 190 11.05 -6.83 -12.59
N GLU A 191 10.94 -6.67 -11.27
CA GLU A 191 9.64 -6.54 -10.60
C GLU A 191 8.97 -5.20 -10.96
N GLY A 192 9.75 -4.13 -11.11
CA GLY A 192 9.25 -2.85 -11.61
C GLY A 192 8.75 -2.89 -13.06
N GLU A 193 9.41 -3.67 -13.93
CA GLU A 193 8.99 -3.85 -15.32
C GLU A 193 7.72 -4.71 -15.42
N GLU A 194 7.66 -5.84 -14.71
CA GLU A 194 6.46 -6.66 -14.59
C GLU A 194 5.27 -5.84 -14.07
N LEU A 195 5.48 -5.06 -13.01
CA LEU A 195 4.45 -4.17 -12.46
C LEU A 195 3.94 -3.17 -13.49
N TYR A 196 4.82 -2.53 -14.27
CA TYR A 196 4.41 -1.58 -15.30
C TYR A 196 3.52 -2.24 -16.36
N HIS A 197 3.88 -3.45 -16.79
CA HIS A 197 3.09 -4.22 -17.74
C HIS A 197 1.73 -4.64 -17.16
N ASP A 198 1.71 -5.16 -15.93
CA ASP A 198 0.48 -5.53 -15.23
C ASP A 198 -0.47 -4.34 -15.07
N MET A 199 0.05 -3.16 -14.71
CA MET A 199 -0.75 -1.93 -14.57
C MET A 199 -1.29 -1.43 -15.91
N LYS A 200 -0.53 -1.61 -16.98
CA LYS A 200 -0.96 -1.26 -18.33
C LYS A 200 -2.07 -2.19 -18.81
N ASP A 201 -1.91 -3.49 -18.61
CA ASP A 201 -2.87 -4.50 -19.04
C ASP A 201 -4.16 -4.46 -18.20
N ALA A 202 -4.06 -4.08 -16.92
CA ALA A 202 -5.19 -3.78 -16.05
C ALA A 202 -5.88 -2.44 -16.33
N GLY A 203 -5.33 -1.60 -17.22
CA GLY A 203 -5.94 -0.32 -17.61
C GLY A 203 -5.88 0.79 -16.56
N VAL A 204 -5.05 0.64 -15.52
CA VAL A 204 -4.95 1.62 -14.40
C VAL A 204 -3.85 2.66 -14.59
N LEU A 205 -2.93 2.43 -15.53
CA LEU A 205 -1.82 3.34 -15.85
C LEU A 205 -2.22 4.81 -16.10
N PRO A 206 -3.37 5.13 -16.76
CA PRO A 206 -3.78 6.52 -17.03
C PRO A 206 -3.80 7.45 -15.80
N ASN A 207 -4.16 6.91 -14.63
CA ASN A 207 -4.31 7.66 -13.39
C ASN A 207 -3.18 7.38 -12.38
N MET A 208 -2.06 6.84 -12.86
CA MET A 208 -0.95 6.42 -12.04
C MET A 208 0.34 7.19 -12.34
N VAL A 209 1.13 7.48 -11.30
CA VAL A 209 2.52 7.90 -11.42
C VAL A 209 3.41 6.83 -10.79
N MET A 210 4.52 6.46 -11.43
CA MET A 210 5.46 5.49 -10.87
C MET A 210 6.82 6.16 -10.65
N VAL A 211 7.39 6.01 -9.46
CA VAL A 211 8.72 6.51 -9.08
C VAL A 211 9.56 5.33 -8.64
N PHE A 212 10.75 5.19 -9.22
CA PHE A 212 11.65 4.09 -8.92
C PHE A 212 13.00 4.62 -8.41
N GLY A 213 13.45 4.08 -7.27
CA GLY A 213 14.85 4.10 -6.85
C GLY A 213 15.34 2.67 -6.75
N GLN A 214 15.98 2.18 -7.80
CA GLN A 214 16.25 0.76 -7.99
C GLN A 214 17.36 0.22 -7.08
N MET A 215 17.43 -1.11 -6.89
CA MET A 215 18.47 -1.76 -6.06
C MET A 215 19.92 -1.51 -6.54
N ASN A 216 20.12 -1.29 -7.84
CA ASN A 216 21.42 -0.99 -8.43
C ASN A 216 21.88 0.47 -8.21
N GLU A 217 21.00 1.33 -7.68
CA GLU A 217 21.32 2.72 -7.40
C GLU A 217 22.01 2.90 -6.03
N PRO A 218 22.81 3.98 -5.88
CA PRO A 218 23.45 4.29 -4.61
C PRO A 218 22.43 4.46 -3.46
N PRO A 219 22.84 4.24 -2.20
CA PRO A 219 21.96 4.39 -1.04
C PRO A 219 21.37 5.79 -0.92
N GLY A 220 22.09 6.85 -1.34
CA GLY A 220 21.56 8.21 -1.37
C GLY A 220 20.34 8.36 -2.26
N SER A 221 20.34 7.73 -3.45
CA SER A 221 19.20 7.74 -4.37
C SER A 221 18.00 7.02 -3.75
N ARG A 222 18.20 5.78 -3.27
CA ARG A 222 17.16 4.99 -2.60
C ARG A 222 16.55 5.73 -1.40
N PHE A 223 17.37 6.43 -0.62
CA PHE A 223 16.91 7.22 0.52
C PHE A 223 16.04 8.43 0.12
N ARG A 224 16.17 8.93 -1.12
CA ARG A 224 15.39 10.07 -1.63
C ARG A 224 14.17 9.66 -2.46
N ALA A 225 14.09 8.43 -2.97
CA ALA A 225 12.97 7.94 -3.77
C ALA A 225 11.59 8.18 -3.13
N GLY A 226 11.44 7.88 -1.82
CA GLY A 226 10.20 8.15 -1.08
C GLY A 226 9.82 9.63 -1.03
N HIS A 227 10.81 10.53 -0.88
CA HIS A 227 10.59 11.97 -0.84
C HIS A 227 10.14 12.53 -2.19
N VAL A 228 10.65 11.97 -3.29
CA VAL A 228 10.26 12.32 -4.66
C VAL A 228 8.79 11.97 -4.90
N ALA A 229 8.41 10.72 -4.61
CA ALA A 229 7.04 10.25 -4.76
C ALA A 229 6.06 11.05 -3.89
N LEU A 230 6.45 11.35 -2.65
CA LEU A 230 5.61 12.13 -1.75
C LEU A 230 5.43 13.57 -2.21
N THR A 231 6.43 14.18 -2.83
CA THR A 231 6.32 15.54 -3.38
C THR A 231 5.36 15.60 -4.57
N MET A 232 5.33 14.54 -5.38
CA MET A 232 4.32 14.38 -6.44
C MET A 232 2.93 14.16 -5.84
N ALA A 233 2.80 13.34 -4.78
CA ALA A 233 1.53 13.12 -4.08
C ALA A 233 0.97 14.42 -3.45
N GLU A 234 1.84 15.19 -2.82
CA GLU A 234 1.49 16.47 -2.20
C GLU A 234 0.95 17.48 -3.23
N TYR A 235 1.43 17.48 -4.48
CA TYR A 235 0.84 18.31 -5.53
C TYR A 235 -0.64 17.95 -5.79
N PHE A 236 -0.95 16.66 -5.91
CA PHE A 236 -2.34 16.25 -6.15
C PHE A 236 -3.25 16.52 -4.94
N ARG A 237 -2.72 16.42 -3.71
CA ARG A 237 -3.44 16.76 -2.49
C ARG A 237 -3.65 18.27 -2.32
N ASP A 238 -2.60 19.05 -2.51
CA ASP A 238 -2.58 20.48 -2.12
C ASP A 238 -3.08 21.39 -3.23
N ASP A 239 -2.75 21.09 -4.50
CA ASP A 239 -3.06 21.96 -5.65
C ASP A 239 -4.27 21.47 -6.46
N GLU A 240 -4.37 20.14 -6.68
CA GLU A 240 -5.50 19.56 -7.42
C GLU A 240 -6.69 19.19 -6.51
N HIS A 241 -6.49 19.21 -5.20
CA HIS A 241 -7.51 18.88 -4.20
C HIS A 241 -8.12 17.47 -4.39
N ARG A 242 -7.27 16.50 -4.73
CA ARG A 242 -7.66 15.10 -4.98
C ARG A 242 -7.13 14.20 -3.88
N ASP A 243 -7.86 13.12 -3.63
CA ASP A 243 -7.35 12.03 -2.80
C ASP A 243 -6.30 11.24 -3.57
N VAL A 244 -5.21 10.90 -2.88
CA VAL A 244 -4.06 10.21 -3.43
C VAL A 244 -3.87 8.89 -2.71
N LEU A 245 -3.77 7.81 -3.47
CA LEU A 245 -3.31 6.51 -2.96
C LEU A 245 -1.79 6.41 -3.18
N LEU A 246 -1.01 6.46 -2.11
CA LEU A 246 0.46 6.34 -2.16
C LEU A 246 0.91 4.93 -1.77
N LEU A 247 1.43 4.19 -2.74
CA LEU A 247 1.96 2.85 -2.54
C LEU A 247 3.47 2.90 -2.37
N ILE A 248 4.00 2.44 -1.24
CA ILE A 248 5.44 2.40 -0.98
C ILE A 248 5.89 0.94 -0.89
N ASP A 249 6.66 0.48 -1.87
CA ASP A 249 7.32 -0.83 -1.84
C ASP A 249 8.84 -0.62 -1.91
N ASN A 250 9.61 -0.70 -0.83
CA ASN A 250 9.25 -1.10 0.53
C ASN A 250 9.76 -0.07 1.54
N VAL A 251 8.97 0.29 2.55
CA VAL A 251 9.38 1.29 3.55
C VAL A 251 10.58 0.81 4.38
N PHE A 252 10.78 -0.50 4.55
CA PHE A 252 11.99 -1.03 5.18
C PHE A 252 13.26 -0.70 4.37
N ARG A 253 13.17 -0.68 3.02
CA ARG A 253 14.32 -0.33 2.16
C ARG A 253 14.72 1.14 2.29
N PHE A 254 13.78 2.02 2.65
CA PHE A 254 14.09 3.39 3.03
C PHE A 254 14.97 3.44 4.29
N ILE A 255 14.60 2.69 5.34
CA ILE A 255 15.39 2.59 6.57
C ILE A 255 16.76 1.94 6.32
N GLN A 256 16.81 0.90 5.49
CA GLN A 256 18.06 0.26 5.10
C GLN A 256 18.99 1.24 4.37
N ALA A 257 18.47 2.00 3.41
CA ALA A 257 19.24 3.03 2.71
C ALA A 257 19.73 4.10 3.68
N GLY A 258 18.91 4.52 4.66
CA GLY A 258 19.31 5.43 5.73
C GLY A 258 20.44 4.89 6.60
N SER A 259 20.37 3.61 7.00
CA SER A 259 21.45 2.93 7.73
C SER A 259 22.76 2.91 6.95
N GLU A 260 22.70 2.63 5.64
CA GLU A 260 23.87 2.66 4.75
C GLU A 260 24.46 4.08 4.64
N VAL A 261 23.62 5.10 4.43
CA VAL A 261 24.06 6.51 4.39
C VAL A 261 24.70 6.92 5.72
N SER A 262 24.08 6.60 6.85
CA SER A 262 24.60 6.90 8.18
C SER A 262 25.96 6.23 8.44
N GLY A 263 26.09 4.95 8.08
CA GLY A 263 27.33 4.21 8.22
C GLY A 263 28.45 4.81 7.35
N LEU A 264 28.14 5.20 6.12
CA LEU A 264 29.08 5.90 5.22
C LEU A 264 29.51 7.26 5.78
N MET A 265 28.61 7.98 6.46
CA MET A 265 28.90 9.26 7.12
C MET A 265 29.75 9.13 8.38
N GLY A 266 30.01 7.90 8.85
CA GLY A 266 30.79 7.63 10.06
C GLY A 266 30.03 7.92 11.35
N GLN A 267 28.70 7.94 11.31
CA GLN A 267 27.89 8.04 12.52
C GLN A 267 27.96 6.72 13.30
N MET A 268 27.96 6.81 14.64
CA MET A 268 27.92 5.61 15.47
C MET A 268 26.57 4.91 15.28
N PRO A 269 26.56 3.61 14.92
CA PRO A 269 25.31 2.87 14.78
C PRO A 269 24.61 2.72 16.13
N SER A 270 23.28 2.66 16.07
CA SER A 270 22.40 2.38 17.20
C SER A 270 22.16 0.86 17.33
N ARG A 271 21.06 0.47 17.99
CA ARG A 271 20.65 -0.93 18.15
C ARG A 271 20.61 -1.65 16.80
N LEU A 272 21.12 -2.88 16.77
CA LEU A 272 21.15 -3.76 15.60
C LEU A 272 21.79 -3.16 14.32
N GLY A 273 22.59 -2.10 14.45
CA GLY A 273 23.32 -1.51 13.33
C GLY A 273 22.57 -0.41 12.57
N TYR A 274 21.37 -0.03 13.02
CA TYR A 274 20.59 1.03 12.39
C TYR A 274 21.15 2.43 12.67
N GLN A 275 20.74 3.42 11.88
CA GLN A 275 21.14 4.81 12.08
C GLN A 275 20.57 5.41 13.38
N PRO A 276 21.31 6.29 14.08
CA PRO A 276 20.83 6.94 15.31
C PRO A 276 19.65 7.89 15.07
N THR A 277 19.50 8.39 13.83
CA THR A 277 18.45 9.32 13.39
C THR A 277 17.22 8.62 12.81
N MET A 278 17.11 7.29 12.91
CA MET A 278 16.09 6.50 12.21
C MET A 278 14.67 7.01 12.48
N ALA A 279 14.34 7.21 13.76
CA ALA A 279 13.00 7.65 14.16
C ALA A 279 12.64 9.02 13.56
N THR A 280 13.59 9.96 13.55
CA THR A 280 13.36 11.31 12.99
C THR A 280 13.30 11.32 11.47
N GLU A 281 14.10 10.50 10.79
CA GLU A 281 14.11 10.39 9.33
C GLU A 281 12.83 9.71 8.83
N LEU A 282 12.40 8.64 9.49
CA LEU A 282 11.14 7.96 9.20
C LEU A 282 9.96 8.91 9.47
N ALA A 283 9.92 9.58 10.62
CA ALA A 283 8.86 10.55 10.91
C ALA A 283 8.82 11.69 9.89
N GLY A 284 9.97 12.15 9.38
CA GLY A 284 10.04 13.17 8.33
C GLY A 284 9.35 12.75 7.03
N LEU A 285 9.34 11.46 6.71
CA LEU A 285 8.60 10.89 5.58
C LEU A 285 7.13 10.65 5.96
N GLU A 286 6.88 9.95 7.06
CA GLU A 286 5.56 9.48 7.47
C GLU A 286 4.60 10.60 7.89
N GLU A 287 5.09 11.73 8.42
CA GLU A 287 4.25 12.84 8.88
C GLU A 287 3.82 13.79 7.75
N ARG A 288 4.42 13.65 6.57
CA ARG A 288 3.99 14.34 5.35
C ARG A 288 2.80 13.63 4.69
N ILE A 289 2.66 12.32 4.93
CA ILE A 289 1.48 11.51 4.61
C ILE A 289 0.41 11.83 5.65
N ALA A 290 -0.49 12.73 5.29
CA ALA A 290 -1.53 13.22 6.19
C ALA A 290 -2.76 13.69 5.40
N ASN A 291 -3.89 13.70 6.10
CA ASN A 291 -5.13 14.32 5.65
C ASN A 291 -5.12 15.84 5.93
N THR A 292 -5.41 16.65 4.92
CA THR A 292 -5.56 18.10 5.03
C THR A 292 -6.97 18.52 4.63
N ALA A 293 -7.32 19.79 4.83
CA ALA A 293 -8.61 20.31 4.39
C ALA A 293 -8.82 20.27 2.86
N THR A 294 -7.73 20.13 2.08
CA THR A 294 -7.76 20.13 0.61
C THR A 294 -7.82 18.74 0.01
N GLY A 295 -7.41 17.70 0.74
CA GLY A 295 -7.41 16.32 0.26
C GLY A 295 -6.64 15.39 1.19
N ALA A 296 -6.65 14.11 0.89
CA ALA A 296 -5.97 13.09 1.68
C ALA A 296 -4.90 12.33 0.89
N ILE A 297 -3.78 12.00 1.54
CA ILE A 297 -2.83 10.99 1.03
C ILE A 297 -3.00 9.74 1.90
N THR A 298 -3.70 8.73 1.37
CA THR A 298 -3.81 7.41 2.00
C THR A 298 -2.63 6.58 1.53
N SER A 299 -1.79 6.09 2.45
CA SER A 299 -0.60 5.31 2.07
C SER A 299 -0.75 3.83 2.42
N ILE A 300 -0.38 2.97 1.48
CA ILE A 300 -0.25 1.53 1.70
C ILE A 300 1.21 1.16 1.48
N GLN A 301 1.84 0.64 2.51
CA GLN A 301 3.28 0.46 2.57
C GLN A 301 3.58 -1.02 2.73
N ALA A 302 4.31 -1.61 1.80
CA ALA A 302 4.85 -2.93 2.01
C ALA A 302 5.90 -2.85 3.13
N VAL A 303 5.74 -3.68 4.15
CA VAL A 303 6.67 -3.75 5.28
C VAL A 303 7.34 -5.12 5.27
N TYR A 304 8.66 -5.12 5.13
CA TYR A 304 9.48 -6.30 5.37
C TYR A 304 9.88 -6.34 6.84
N VAL A 305 9.55 -7.43 7.53
CA VAL A 305 9.99 -7.68 8.91
C VAL A 305 11.23 -8.58 8.85
N PRO A 306 12.41 -8.09 9.25
CA PRO A 306 13.63 -8.88 9.22
C PRO A 306 13.50 -10.13 10.10
N ALA A 307 13.78 -11.30 9.52
CA ALA A 307 13.73 -12.59 10.22
C ALA A 307 12.42 -12.86 10.97
N ASP A 308 11.30 -12.27 10.53
CA ASP A 308 9.99 -12.33 11.20
C ASP A 308 10.02 -11.84 12.67
N ASP A 309 11.01 -11.02 13.04
CA ASP A 309 11.16 -10.41 14.36
C ASP A 309 10.44 -9.06 14.44
N PHE A 310 9.22 -9.07 14.99
CA PHE A 310 8.42 -7.87 15.22
C PHE A 310 9.02 -6.93 16.29
N THR A 311 10.05 -7.36 17.01
CA THR A 311 10.76 -6.54 18.00
C THR A 311 11.94 -5.77 17.41
N ASP A 312 12.25 -5.99 16.12
CA ASP A 312 13.24 -5.21 15.39
C ASP A 312 12.91 -3.70 15.45
N PRO A 313 13.88 -2.82 15.75
CA PRO A 313 13.65 -1.38 15.85
C PRO A 313 12.99 -0.75 14.61
N ALA A 314 13.34 -1.17 13.41
CA ALA A 314 12.73 -0.65 12.18
C ALA A 314 11.25 -1.02 12.12
N ALA A 315 10.92 -2.27 12.41
CA ALA A 315 9.53 -2.72 12.47
C ALA A 315 8.74 -1.94 13.53
N VAL A 316 9.27 -1.84 14.76
CA VAL A 316 8.65 -1.10 15.87
C VAL A 316 8.39 0.37 15.52
N HIS A 317 9.35 1.05 14.91
CA HIS A 317 9.18 2.44 14.51
C HIS A 317 8.17 2.59 13.37
N ILE A 318 8.18 1.72 12.36
CA ILE A 318 7.16 1.72 11.30
C ILE A 318 5.76 1.52 11.90
N PHE A 319 5.57 0.51 12.76
CA PHE A 319 4.28 0.22 13.38
C PHE A 319 3.69 1.40 14.14
N SER A 320 4.54 2.24 14.75
CA SER A 320 4.07 3.41 15.48
C SER A 320 3.34 4.43 14.60
N HIS A 321 3.65 4.48 13.30
CA HIS A 321 3.03 5.38 12.33
C HIS A 321 1.82 4.78 11.60
N LEU A 322 1.65 3.46 11.61
CA LEU A 322 0.55 2.79 10.91
C LEU A 322 -0.78 2.93 11.68
N SER A 323 -1.87 3.18 10.96
CA SER A 323 -3.23 3.09 11.47
C SER A 323 -3.91 1.76 11.19
N ALA A 324 -3.41 0.97 10.23
CA ALA A 324 -3.84 -0.40 9.99
C ALA A 324 -2.67 -1.32 9.61
N SER A 325 -2.80 -2.61 9.92
CA SER A 325 -1.87 -3.67 9.50
C SER A 325 -2.63 -4.79 8.80
N ILE A 326 -2.35 -4.99 7.52
CA ILE A 326 -2.88 -6.06 6.67
C ILE A 326 -1.82 -7.14 6.55
N VAL A 327 -2.06 -8.30 7.15
CA VAL A 327 -1.13 -9.43 7.13
C VAL A 327 -1.59 -10.45 6.10
N LEU A 328 -0.75 -10.74 5.10
CA LEU A 328 -0.98 -11.80 4.13
C LEU A 328 -0.30 -13.11 4.57
N SER A 329 -1.09 -14.17 4.69
CA SER A 329 -0.66 -15.49 5.15
C SER A 329 -0.39 -16.45 4.00
N ARG A 330 0.72 -17.19 4.10
CA ARG A 330 1.06 -18.27 3.16
C ARG A 330 0.09 -19.43 3.28
N ASP A 331 -0.37 -19.74 4.49
CA ASP A 331 -1.29 -20.86 4.73
C ASP A 331 -2.62 -20.61 4.01
N ARG A 332 -3.15 -19.39 4.12
CA ARG A 332 -4.35 -18.95 3.40
C ARG A 332 -4.18 -19.05 1.88
N ALA A 333 -3.04 -18.59 1.36
CA ALA A 333 -2.75 -18.70 -0.06
C ALA A 333 -2.66 -20.16 -0.53
N SER A 334 -2.09 -21.06 0.29
CA SER A 334 -1.99 -22.50 -0.02
C SER A 334 -3.35 -23.21 -0.02
N GLU A 335 -4.31 -22.71 0.77
CA GLU A 335 -5.70 -23.16 0.81
C GLU A 335 -6.56 -22.58 -0.33
N GLY A 336 -5.94 -21.78 -1.22
CA GLY A 336 -6.59 -21.09 -2.34
C GLY A 336 -7.48 -19.92 -1.93
N LEU A 337 -7.35 -19.40 -0.69
CA LEU A 337 -8.16 -18.28 -0.21
C LEU A 337 -7.53 -16.95 -0.65
N PHE A 338 -8.15 -16.28 -1.62
CA PHE A 338 -7.71 -14.97 -2.12
C PHE A 338 -8.78 -13.89 -1.92
N PRO A 339 -8.43 -12.68 -1.44
CA PRO A 339 -7.09 -12.27 -0.99
C PRO A 339 -6.62 -13.02 0.27
N ALA A 340 -5.33 -13.34 0.35
CA ALA A 340 -4.76 -14.19 1.39
C ALA A 340 -4.55 -13.47 2.74
N ILE A 341 -5.50 -12.62 3.14
CA ILE A 341 -5.44 -11.80 4.35
C ILE A 341 -5.77 -12.67 5.56
N ASP A 342 -4.92 -12.61 6.58
CA ASP A 342 -5.16 -13.23 7.88
C ASP A 342 -6.09 -12.34 8.72
N PRO A 343 -7.34 -12.77 8.98
CA PRO A 343 -8.32 -11.97 9.70
C PRO A 343 -8.01 -11.80 11.19
N LEU A 344 -7.18 -12.67 11.78
CA LEU A 344 -6.83 -12.63 13.20
C LEU A 344 -5.57 -11.80 13.45
N GLN A 345 -4.57 -11.90 12.57
CA GLN A 345 -3.33 -11.13 12.69
C GLN A 345 -3.46 -9.69 12.16
N SER A 346 -4.40 -9.45 11.24
CA SER A 346 -4.65 -8.09 10.73
C SER A 346 -5.47 -7.26 11.71
N ASN A 347 -5.17 -5.97 11.84
CA ASN A 347 -5.85 -5.06 12.76
C ASN A 347 -5.93 -3.62 12.21
N SER A 348 -6.84 -2.82 12.74
CA SER A 348 -7.01 -1.40 12.40
C SER A 348 -7.39 -0.59 13.64
N LYS A 349 -6.80 0.60 13.79
CA LYS A 349 -7.19 1.59 14.80
C LYS A 349 -8.60 2.16 14.55
N MET A 350 -9.11 2.04 13.32
CA MET A 350 -10.46 2.49 12.95
C MET A 350 -11.56 1.55 13.44
N ALA A 351 -11.22 0.30 13.81
CA ALA A 351 -12.17 -0.70 14.29
C ALA A 351 -12.63 -0.42 15.73
N THR A 352 -13.28 0.73 15.95
CA THR A 352 -13.87 1.15 17.23
C THR A 352 -15.32 1.59 17.03
N PRO A 353 -16.22 1.36 18.02
CA PRO A 353 -17.63 1.68 17.87
C PRO A 353 -17.91 3.15 17.51
N GLY A 354 -17.07 4.07 17.98
CA GLY A 354 -17.22 5.50 17.71
C GLY A 354 -16.92 5.93 16.27
N ILE A 355 -16.21 5.11 15.49
CA ILE A 355 -15.84 5.41 14.10
C ILE A 355 -16.68 4.58 13.12
N ILE A 356 -16.68 3.25 13.28
CA ILE A 356 -17.36 2.32 12.36
C ILE A 356 -18.82 2.03 12.73
N GLY A 357 -19.26 2.49 13.91
CA GLY A 357 -20.61 2.24 14.45
C GLY A 357 -20.76 0.88 15.13
N ASP A 358 -21.80 0.77 15.96
CA ASP A 358 -22.04 -0.41 16.81
C ASP A 358 -22.31 -1.69 16.01
N ARG A 359 -23.05 -1.58 14.89
CA ARG A 359 -23.40 -2.73 14.05
C ARG A 359 -22.15 -3.37 13.46
N HIS A 360 -21.33 -2.57 12.77
CA HIS A 360 -20.10 -3.04 12.13
C HIS A 360 -19.14 -3.60 13.18
N TYR A 361 -18.93 -2.89 14.29
CA TYR A 361 -18.03 -3.34 15.35
C TYR A 361 -18.45 -4.68 15.95
N ARG A 362 -19.75 -4.87 16.24
CA ARG A 362 -20.27 -6.14 16.78
C ARG A 362 -20.03 -7.29 15.81
N LEU A 363 -20.39 -7.12 14.54
CA LEU A 363 -20.18 -8.14 13.52
C LEU A 363 -18.70 -8.48 13.38
N ALA A 364 -17.81 -7.49 13.34
CA ALA A 364 -16.36 -7.74 13.26
C ALA A 364 -15.83 -8.54 14.47
N GLN A 365 -16.33 -8.27 15.68
CA GLN A 365 -15.97 -9.03 16.89
C GLN A 365 -16.51 -10.47 16.84
N GLU A 366 -17.76 -10.68 16.43
CA GLU A 366 -18.37 -12.01 16.31
C GLU A 366 -17.66 -12.86 15.25
N ILE A 367 -17.29 -12.26 14.10
CA ILE A 367 -16.48 -12.94 13.07
C ILE A 367 -15.13 -13.36 13.65
N ARG A 368 -14.40 -12.43 14.30
CA ARG A 368 -13.09 -12.73 14.90
C ARG A 368 -13.18 -13.81 15.97
N HIS A 369 -14.21 -13.77 16.82
CA HIS A 369 -14.45 -14.78 17.85
C HIS A 369 -14.68 -16.16 17.23
N THR A 370 -15.55 -16.23 16.21
CA THR A 370 -15.86 -17.48 15.50
C THR A 370 -14.62 -18.06 14.82
N LEU A 371 -13.80 -17.22 14.18
CA LEU A 371 -12.56 -17.64 13.52
C LEU A 371 -11.47 -18.06 14.52
N ALA A 372 -11.38 -17.39 15.67
CA ALA A 372 -10.44 -17.77 16.73
C ALA A 372 -10.79 -19.15 17.33
N GLN A 373 -12.08 -19.39 17.64
CA GLN A 373 -12.54 -20.70 18.09
C GLN A 373 -12.28 -21.79 17.05
N TYR A 374 -12.53 -21.50 15.77
CA TYR A 374 -12.19 -22.43 14.70
C TYR A 374 -10.69 -22.75 14.65
N SER A 375 -9.82 -21.76 14.85
CA SER A 375 -8.37 -21.97 14.89
C SER A 375 -7.95 -22.91 16.03
N GLU A 376 -8.54 -22.77 17.22
CA GLU A 376 -8.28 -23.67 18.36
C GLU A 376 -8.75 -25.10 18.08
N LEU A 377 -9.89 -25.24 17.39
CA LEU A 377 -10.45 -26.54 17.02
C LEU A 377 -9.67 -27.20 15.86
N LYS A 378 -8.93 -26.45 15.04
CA LYS A 378 -8.20 -26.97 13.87
C LYS A 378 -7.20 -28.05 14.25
N ASP A 379 -6.49 -27.88 15.36
CA ASP A 379 -5.53 -28.86 15.87
C ASP A 379 -6.23 -30.16 16.29
N ILE A 380 -7.34 -30.05 17.02
CA ILE A 380 -8.16 -31.19 17.44
C ILE A 380 -8.70 -31.95 16.22
N ILE A 381 -9.22 -31.21 15.23
CA ILE A 381 -9.74 -31.79 13.98
C ILE A 381 -8.65 -32.56 13.24
N SER A 382 -7.43 -32.02 13.18
CA SER A 382 -6.31 -32.66 12.49
C SER A 382 -5.87 -33.99 13.14
N MET A 383 -5.99 -34.09 14.47
CA MET A 383 -5.59 -35.27 15.24
C MET A 383 -6.69 -36.33 15.39
N LEU A 384 -7.93 -35.90 15.66
CA LEU A 384 -9.04 -36.78 16.08
C LEU A 384 -10.16 -36.87 15.03
N GLY A 385 -10.18 -35.97 14.05
CA GLY A 385 -11.24 -35.86 13.04
C GLY A 385 -12.44 -35.03 13.51
N LEU A 386 -13.20 -34.50 12.53
CA LEU A 386 -14.38 -33.65 12.77
C LEU A 386 -15.48 -34.36 13.59
N GLU A 387 -15.55 -35.68 13.53
CA GLU A 387 -16.58 -36.47 14.21
C GLU A 387 -16.43 -36.49 15.74
N GLN A 388 -15.26 -36.14 16.27
CA GLN A 388 -15.03 -36.13 17.72
C GLN A 388 -15.46 -34.82 18.39
N LEU A 389 -15.82 -33.81 17.61
CA LEU A 389 -16.30 -32.53 18.11
C LEU A 389 -17.75 -32.60 18.58
N SER A 390 -18.07 -31.78 19.60
CA SER A 390 -19.44 -31.56 20.05
C SER A 390 -20.29 -30.97 18.93
N GLN A 391 -21.62 -31.08 19.02
CA GLN A 391 -22.50 -30.54 17.99
C GLN A 391 -22.35 -29.01 17.84
N ASP A 392 -22.10 -28.31 18.95
CA ASP A 392 -21.90 -26.86 18.96
C ASP A 392 -20.57 -26.47 18.30
N ASP A 393 -19.49 -27.19 18.61
CA ASP A 393 -18.18 -27.00 17.96
C ASP A 393 -18.25 -27.26 16.46
N ARG A 394 -18.98 -28.31 16.04
CA ARG A 394 -19.23 -28.57 14.61
C ARG A 394 -19.97 -27.41 13.94
N ASN A 395 -20.94 -26.80 14.63
CA ASN A 395 -21.65 -25.62 14.11
C ASN A 395 -20.72 -24.40 14.01
N VAL A 396 -19.80 -24.20 14.97
CA VAL A 396 -18.79 -23.13 14.93
C VAL A 396 -17.85 -23.33 13.74
N VAL A 397 -17.31 -24.55 13.56
CA VAL A 397 -16.45 -24.90 12.42
C VAL A 397 -17.18 -24.67 11.10
N ALA A 398 -18.44 -25.07 11.01
CA ALA A 398 -19.25 -24.90 9.81
C ALA A 398 -19.54 -23.42 9.49
N ARG A 399 -19.71 -22.56 10.50
CA ARG A 399 -19.84 -21.10 10.32
C ARG A 399 -18.51 -20.47 9.91
N ALA A 400 -17.42 -20.82 10.60
CA ALA A 400 -16.09 -20.32 10.31
C ALA A 400 -15.65 -20.61 8.88
N ARG A 401 -15.77 -21.87 8.41
CA ARG A 401 -15.42 -22.25 7.03
C ARG A 401 -16.22 -21.48 5.98
N ARG A 402 -17.51 -21.21 6.25
CA ARG A 402 -18.36 -20.40 5.38
C ARG A 402 -17.94 -18.94 5.35
N LEU A 403 -17.60 -18.35 6.51
CA LEU A 403 -17.06 -16.99 6.59
C LEU A 403 -15.75 -16.87 5.82
N GLU A 404 -14.82 -17.81 6.00
CA GLU A 404 -13.53 -17.80 5.30
C GLU A 404 -13.70 -17.85 3.78
N ARG A 405 -14.63 -18.68 3.27
CA ARG A 405 -14.95 -18.72 1.84
C ARG A 405 -15.65 -17.44 1.40
N PHE A 406 -16.61 -16.92 2.16
CA PHE A 406 -17.32 -15.69 1.82
C PHE A 406 -16.41 -14.45 1.78
N LEU A 407 -15.37 -14.39 2.62
CA LEU A 407 -14.39 -13.32 2.63
C LEU A 407 -13.45 -13.35 1.41
N THR A 408 -13.42 -14.43 0.63
CA THR A 408 -12.75 -14.44 -0.68
C THR A 408 -13.49 -13.59 -1.69
N GLN A 409 -12.76 -13.04 -2.65
CA GLN A 409 -13.33 -12.12 -3.63
C GLN A 409 -12.58 -12.21 -4.96
N PRO A 410 -13.29 -12.32 -6.09
CA PRO A 410 -12.66 -12.25 -7.41
C PRO A 410 -12.27 -10.81 -7.73
N PHE A 411 -11.02 -10.62 -8.12
CA PHE A 411 -10.45 -9.31 -8.44
C PHE A 411 -10.47 -9.02 -9.93
N PHE A 412 -10.79 -7.78 -10.32
CA PHE A 412 -10.80 -7.35 -11.73
C PHE A 412 -9.43 -7.52 -12.39
N THR A 413 -8.39 -7.20 -11.63
CA THR A 413 -7.00 -7.29 -12.08
C THR A 413 -6.54 -8.73 -12.37
N THR A 414 -7.30 -9.74 -11.90
CA THR A 414 -7.00 -11.16 -12.12
C THR A 414 -7.95 -11.85 -13.09
N GLU A 415 -8.90 -11.12 -13.69
CA GLU A 415 -9.94 -11.71 -14.57
C GLU A 415 -9.34 -12.46 -15.77
N GLN A 416 -8.26 -11.93 -16.36
CA GLN A 416 -7.56 -12.56 -17.48
C GLN A 416 -6.91 -13.91 -17.12
N PHE A 417 -6.46 -14.07 -15.88
CA PHE A 417 -5.79 -15.28 -15.41
C PHE A 417 -6.75 -16.29 -14.80
N SER A 418 -7.77 -15.81 -14.09
CA SER A 418 -8.73 -16.64 -13.35
C SER A 418 -9.93 -17.07 -14.21
N GLY A 419 -10.27 -16.29 -15.25
CA GLY A 419 -11.49 -16.48 -16.03
C GLY A 419 -12.78 -16.14 -15.27
N VAL A 420 -12.68 -15.60 -14.05
CA VAL A 420 -13.81 -15.17 -13.21
C VAL A 420 -13.87 -13.66 -13.23
N SER A 421 -15.06 -13.12 -13.49
CA SER A 421 -15.24 -11.67 -13.53
C SER A 421 -15.07 -11.05 -12.14
N GLY A 422 -14.28 -9.97 -12.09
CA GLY A 422 -14.02 -9.22 -10.88
C GLY A 422 -15.28 -8.60 -10.30
N LYS A 423 -15.30 -8.42 -8.97
CA LYS A 423 -16.45 -7.85 -8.27
C LYS A 423 -16.02 -6.89 -7.18
N THR A 424 -16.57 -5.67 -7.21
CA THR A 424 -16.53 -4.76 -6.07
C THR A 424 -17.73 -5.00 -5.18
N VAL A 425 -17.54 -5.00 -3.86
CA VAL A 425 -18.61 -5.22 -2.89
C VAL A 425 -18.72 -4.01 -1.98
N SER A 426 -19.92 -3.47 -1.80
CA SER A 426 -20.14 -2.37 -0.87
C SER A 426 -19.99 -2.83 0.59
N LEU A 427 -19.60 -1.93 1.49
CA LEU A 427 -19.50 -2.24 2.92
C LEU A 427 -20.82 -2.80 3.47
N LYS A 428 -21.96 -2.25 3.04
CA LYS A 428 -23.27 -2.71 3.47
C LYS A 428 -23.52 -4.17 3.07
N ASP A 429 -23.27 -4.51 1.81
CA ASP A 429 -23.50 -5.88 1.32
C ASP A 429 -22.54 -6.88 1.96
N ALA A 430 -21.31 -6.45 2.26
CA ALA A 430 -20.33 -7.26 2.98
C ALA A 430 -20.79 -7.55 4.42
N LEU A 431 -21.29 -6.54 5.14
CA LEU A 431 -21.81 -6.69 6.50
C LEU A 431 -23.08 -7.55 6.52
N ASP A 432 -24.02 -7.31 5.61
CA ASP A 432 -25.27 -8.07 5.48
C ASP A 432 -24.96 -9.55 5.20
N GLY A 433 -23.99 -9.85 4.32
CA GLY A 433 -23.54 -11.21 4.06
C GLY A 433 -22.93 -11.91 5.28
N CYS A 434 -22.04 -11.23 6.00
CA CYS A 434 -21.45 -11.75 7.22
C CYS A 434 -22.50 -12.03 8.31
N GLU A 435 -23.45 -11.11 8.51
CA GLU A 435 -24.53 -11.26 9.51
C GLU A 435 -25.42 -12.47 9.20
N ARG A 436 -25.82 -12.65 7.94
CA ARG A 436 -26.66 -13.80 7.53
C ARG A 436 -25.93 -15.13 7.69
N ILE A 437 -24.62 -15.17 7.45
CA ILE A 437 -23.80 -16.37 7.70
C ILE A 437 -23.69 -16.66 9.19
N LEU A 438 -23.49 -15.63 10.03
CA LEU A 438 -23.45 -15.78 11.49
C LEU A 438 -24.79 -16.26 12.06
N ASN A 439 -25.90 -15.87 11.45
CA ASN A 439 -27.26 -16.30 11.78
C ASN A 439 -27.66 -17.68 11.20
N ASP A 440 -26.71 -18.45 10.67
CA ASP A 440 -26.92 -19.80 10.13
C ASP A 440 -27.91 -19.89 8.93
N GLU A 441 -28.20 -18.79 8.23
CA GLU A 441 -29.14 -18.81 7.08
C GLU A 441 -28.66 -19.70 5.93
N PHE A 442 -27.34 -19.93 5.84
CA PHE A 442 -26.68 -20.72 4.80
C PHE A 442 -26.21 -22.11 5.28
N LYS A 443 -26.75 -22.61 6.40
CA LYS A 443 -26.35 -23.89 7.00
C LYS A 443 -26.50 -25.10 6.07
N ASP A 444 -27.52 -25.11 5.22
CA ASP A 444 -27.79 -26.19 4.27
C ASP A 444 -27.08 -25.99 2.92
N VAL A 445 -26.42 -24.85 2.73
CA VAL A 445 -25.72 -24.52 1.50
C VAL A 445 -24.29 -25.09 1.55
N PRO A 446 -23.81 -25.72 0.46
CA PRO A 446 -22.41 -26.16 0.35
C PRO A 446 -21.44 -24.98 0.50
N GLU A 447 -20.35 -25.18 1.25
CA GLU A 447 -19.34 -24.13 1.47
C GLU A 447 -18.74 -23.57 0.17
N SER A 448 -18.63 -24.42 -0.87
CA SER A 448 -18.12 -24.02 -2.18
C SER A 448 -18.99 -22.97 -2.88
N ALA A 449 -20.27 -22.84 -2.52
CA ALA A 449 -21.15 -21.82 -3.08
C ALA A 449 -20.83 -20.41 -2.57
N LEU A 450 -20.09 -20.29 -1.46
CA LEU A 450 -19.65 -19.02 -0.89
C LEU A 450 -18.25 -18.62 -1.34
N TYR A 451 -17.58 -19.42 -2.17
CA TYR A 451 -16.21 -19.19 -2.60
C TYR A 451 -16.15 -18.32 -3.87
N MET A 452 -15.29 -17.31 -3.88
CA MET A 452 -15.05 -16.38 -5.00
C MET A 452 -16.33 -15.74 -5.55
N ILE A 453 -17.22 -15.33 -4.65
CA ILE A 453 -18.43 -14.57 -4.97
C ILE A 453 -18.28 -13.10 -4.58
N GLY A 454 -19.16 -12.24 -5.10
CA GLY A 454 -19.28 -10.84 -4.69
C GLY A 454 -20.16 -10.71 -3.45
N ALA A 455 -21.38 -10.21 -3.67
CA ALA A 455 -22.41 -10.11 -2.64
C ALA A 455 -23.03 -11.47 -2.31
N ILE A 456 -23.59 -11.60 -1.10
CA ILE A 456 -24.17 -12.86 -0.61
C ILE A 456 -25.39 -13.33 -1.44
N ASP A 457 -26.10 -12.40 -2.09
CA ASP A 457 -27.31 -12.69 -2.87
C ASP A 457 -27.03 -13.47 -4.18
N GLU A 458 -25.76 -13.59 -4.56
CA GLU A 458 -25.34 -14.41 -5.70
C GLU A 458 -25.49 -15.92 -5.44
N VAL A 459 -25.58 -16.31 -4.16
CA VAL A 459 -25.76 -17.69 -3.76
C VAL A 459 -27.18 -18.14 -4.08
N LYS A 460 -27.33 -18.98 -5.10
CA LYS A 460 -28.60 -19.65 -5.39
C LYS A 460 -28.91 -20.66 -4.29
N MET A 461 -29.83 -20.32 -3.39
CA MET A 461 -30.37 -21.27 -2.42
C MET A 461 -31.04 -22.43 -3.18
N ALA A 462 -30.73 -23.67 -2.81
CA ALA A 462 -31.51 -24.81 -3.28
C ALA A 462 -32.96 -24.58 -2.86
N ALA A 463 -33.88 -24.53 -3.83
CA ALA A 463 -35.30 -24.35 -3.56
C ALA A 463 -35.73 -25.38 -2.51
N LYS A 464 -36.29 -24.91 -1.39
CA LYS A 464 -37.04 -25.81 -0.49
C LYS A 464 -38.03 -26.58 -1.37
N PRO A 465 -38.13 -27.92 -1.26
CA PRO A 465 -39.14 -28.65 -2.00
C PRO A 465 -40.50 -28.10 -1.55
N THR A 466 -41.11 -27.26 -2.37
CA THR A 466 -42.52 -26.91 -2.25
C THR A 466 -43.26 -28.21 -2.42
N VAL A 467 -43.70 -28.78 -1.30
CA VAL A 467 -44.70 -29.83 -1.30
C VAL A 467 -45.95 -29.18 -1.87
N GLU A 468 -46.15 -29.32 -3.18
CA GLU A 468 -47.44 -29.11 -3.80
C GLU A 468 -48.41 -30.10 -3.15
N VAL A 469 -49.17 -29.62 -2.18
CA VAL A 469 -50.35 -30.32 -1.70
C VAL A 469 -51.35 -30.27 -2.86
N LYS A 470 -51.36 -31.32 -3.70
CA LYS A 470 -52.41 -31.54 -4.68
C LYS A 470 -53.76 -31.49 -3.96
N PRO A 471 -54.71 -30.65 -4.38
CA PRO A 471 -56.06 -30.68 -3.84
C PRO A 471 -56.66 -32.07 -4.09
N ILE A 472 -57.17 -32.69 -3.03
CA ILE A 472 -57.95 -33.92 -3.12
C ILE A 472 -59.16 -33.62 -4.02
N ALA A 473 -59.23 -34.27 -5.18
CA ALA A 473 -60.37 -34.19 -6.07
C ALA A 473 -61.61 -34.68 -5.31
N LYS A 474 -62.62 -33.80 -5.17
CA LYS A 474 -63.95 -34.17 -4.70
C LYS A 474 -64.55 -35.16 -5.70
N LEU A 475 -64.88 -36.37 -5.24
CA LEU A 475 -65.72 -37.31 -5.97
C LEU A 475 -67.07 -36.66 -6.26
N THR A 476 -67.39 -36.48 -7.54
CA THR A 476 -68.75 -36.22 -8.02
C THR A 476 -69.53 -37.53 -8.04
N PRO A 477 -70.79 -37.56 -7.57
CA PRO A 477 -71.64 -38.75 -7.67
C PRO A 477 -72.07 -39.00 -9.12
N GLU A 478 -72.08 -40.27 -9.52
CA GLU A 478 -72.55 -40.76 -10.82
C GLU A 478 -74.02 -40.36 -11.08
N PRO A 479 -74.39 -39.93 -12.30
CA PRO A 479 -75.79 -39.86 -12.71
C PRO A 479 -76.25 -41.18 -13.35
N GLU A 480 -77.47 -41.55 -12.97
CA GLU A 480 -78.20 -42.76 -13.33
C GLU A 480 -78.32 -43.03 -14.83
N MET A 481 -78.26 -44.32 -15.18
CA MET A 481 -78.61 -44.86 -16.49
C MET A 481 -80.07 -44.56 -16.84
N VAL A 482 -80.30 -43.97 -18.01
CA VAL A 482 -81.60 -44.00 -18.69
C VAL A 482 -81.41 -44.49 -20.14
N HIS A 483 -82.23 -45.47 -20.47
CA HIS A 483 -82.31 -46.25 -21.71
C HIS A 483 -82.77 -45.47 -22.97
N ALA A 484 -82.58 -46.15 -24.11
CA ALA A 484 -83.20 -46.01 -25.44
C ALA A 484 -82.42 -45.12 -26.44
N SER A 485 -82.06 -45.56 -27.65
CA SER A 485 -82.58 -46.61 -28.55
C SER A 485 -81.48 -47.20 -29.42
#